data_AF-A0A968NNW6-F1
#
_entry.id   AF-A0A968NNW6-F1
#
_cell.length_a   1.000
_cell.length_b   1.000
_cell.length_c   1.000
_cell.angle_alpha   90.00
_cell.angle_beta   90.00
_cell.angle_gamma   90.00
#
_symmetry.space_group_name_H-M   'P 1'
#
loop_
_entity.id
_entity.type
_entity.pdbx_description
1 polymer ?
#
loop_
_entity_poly.entity_id
_entity_poly.type
_entity_poly.pdbx_seq_one_letter_code
_entity_poly.pdbx_strand_id
1 'polypeptide(L)'
;MLNNMLGVLENYLPIPTPLQPPPSVSVVSVIEQSVGLGNRIGTETRGSFAVAALKGKRLDAVVRFQIWGSGSDDTNTLIRNLQESLLADKQTLMAEGFLRLIITDTSIADYNPAAGSWSQTIDCKILYEFRLLDTDGAESLIARIPININSQYQESTVETDKMVRWDNLFVPTLVLHGRAQIKRISALAFIPGLIPSGSITLKRTFDGAVGEPFYLWDFSCIFGCNQRCRCN
;
A
#
# COMPACT_ATOMS: atom_id res chain seq x y z
N MET A 1 8.52 -9.46 -0.58
CA MET A 1 8.71 -9.87 0.83
C MET A 1 10.15 -10.28 1.09
N LEU A 2 10.61 -11.42 0.55
CA LEU A 2 11.98 -11.90 0.75
C LEU A 2 13.04 -10.88 0.29
N ASN A 3 12.88 -10.30 -0.90
CA ASN A 3 13.82 -9.28 -1.42
C ASN A 3 13.87 -8.01 -0.55
N ASN A 4 12.79 -7.66 0.13
CA ASN A 4 12.79 -6.50 1.03
C ASN A 4 13.59 -6.82 2.29
N MET A 5 13.32 -7.98 2.91
CA MET A 5 14.12 -8.48 4.02
C MET A 5 15.61 -8.56 3.68
N LEU A 6 15.97 -9.13 2.53
CA LEU A 6 17.37 -9.22 2.09
C LEU A 6 17.99 -7.85 1.83
N GLY A 7 17.28 -6.93 1.16
CA GLY A 7 17.79 -5.59 0.89
C GLY A 7 18.11 -4.80 2.16
N VAL A 8 17.35 -5.00 3.25
CA VAL A 8 17.69 -4.40 4.55
C VAL A 8 18.95 -5.03 5.14
N LEU A 9 19.10 -6.36 5.05
CA LEU A 9 20.26 -7.07 5.59
C LEU A 9 21.54 -6.83 4.78
N GLU A 10 21.45 -6.58 3.47
CA GLU A 10 22.58 -6.23 2.61
C GLU A 10 23.30 -4.95 3.07
N ASN A 11 22.58 -4.01 3.69
CA ASN A 11 23.17 -2.77 4.23
C ASN A 11 24.14 -3.02 5.39
N TYR A 12 24.09 -4.21 6.00
CA TYR A 12 24.97 -4.59 7.10
C TYR A 12 26.21 -5.35 6.62
N LEU A 13 26.31 -5.67 5.33
CA LEU A 13 27.50 -6.33 4.79
C LEU A 13 28.70 -5.38 4.83
N PRO A 14 29.91 -5.88 5.10
CA PRO A 14 31.11 -5.07 5.06
C PRO A 14 31.37 -4.54 3.64
N ILE A 15 32.04 -3.41 3.54
CA ILE A 15 32.36 -2.80 2.25
C ILE A 15 33.25 -3.77 1.45
N PRO A 16 32.89 -4.11 0.20
CA PRO A 16 33.69 -5.02 -0.62
C PRO A 16 35.06 -4.41 -0.91
N THR A 17 36.11 -5.21 -0.75
CA THR A 17 37.47 -4.83 -1.14
C THR A 17 37.82 -5.48 -2.49
N PRO A 18 38.59 -4.81 -3.37
CA PRO A 18 38.82 -5.28 -4.74
C PRO A 18 39.65 -6.57 -4.83
N LEU A 19 40.34 -6.95 -3.75
CA LEU A 19 41.19 -8.14 -3.69
C LEU A 19 40.47 -9.38 -3.15
N GLN A 20 39.22 -9.23 -2.71
CA GLN A 20 38.46 -10.31 -2.09
C GLN A 20 37.13 -10.50 -2.83
N PRO A 21 36.54 -11.71 -2.79
CA PRO A 21 35.18 -11.89 -3.26
C PRO A 21 34.21 -10.99 -2.48
N PRO A 22 33.12 -10.51 -3.12
CA PRO A 22 32.15 -9.69 -2.42
C PRO A 22 31.50 -10.48 -1.28
N PRO A 23 31.31 -9.88 -0.10
CA PRO A 23 30.50 -10.48 0.94
C PRO A 23 29.05 -10.60 0.45
N SER A 24 28.34 -11.62 0.93
CA SER A 24 27.00 -11.92 0.45
C SER A 24 26.07 -12.34 1.57
N VAL A 25 24.79 -12.12 1.36
CA VAL A 25 23.71 -12.63 2.21
C VAL A 25 22.83 -13.55 1.38
N SER A 26 22.55 -14.74 1.90
CA SER A 26 21.77 -15.76 1.20
C SER A 26 20.77 -16.40 2.14
N VAL A 27 19.69 -16.94 1.59
CA VAL A 27 18.65 -17.58 2.38
C VAL A 27 18.82 -19.08 2.35
N VAL A 28 18.97 -19.69 3.52
CA VAL A 28 19.13 -21.14 3.68
C VAL A 28 17.77 -21.84 3.71
N SER A 29 16.81 -21.26 4.44
CA SER A 29 15.45 -21.81 4.52
C SER A 29 14.43 -20.72 4.78
N VAL A 30 13.21 -20.89 4.28
CA VAL A 30 12.09 -19.96 4.49
C VAL A 30 10.83 -20.74 4.75
N ILE A 31 10.09 -20.34 5.78
CA ILE A 31 8.75 -20.82 6.08
C ILE A 31 7.83 -19.61 6.17
N GLU A 32 6.77 -19.60 5.36
CA GLU A 32 5.72 -18.58 5.47
C GLU A 32 4.77 -18.90 6.63
N GLN A 33 4.42 -17.88 7.40
CA GLN A 33 3.47 -17.97 8.51
C GLN A 33 2.41 -16.88 8.38
N SER A 34 1.18 -17.18 8.81
CA SER A 34 0.10 -16.21 8.87
C SER A 34 0.26 -15.28 10.07
N VAL A 35 -0.02 -13.98 9.88
CA VAL A 35 0.04 -12.97 10.96
C VAL A 35 -1.19 -12.99 11.88
N GLY A 36 -2.26 -13.68 11.44
CA GLY A 36 -3.52 -13.85 12.15
C GLY A 36 -4.53 -14.63 11.29
N LEU A 37 -5.79 -14.66 11.69
CA LEU A 37 -6.86 -15.26 10.90
C LEU A 37 -7.01 -14.51 9.56
N GLY A 38 -6.81 -15.23 8.46
CA GLY A 38 -6.90 -14.65 7.11
C GLY A 38 -5.83 -13.60 6.80
N ASN A 39 -4.67 -13.62 7.46
CA ASN A 39 -3.57 -12.67 7.24
C ASN A 39 -3.91 -11.20 7.56
N ARG A 40 -4.91 -10.97 8.42
CA ARG A 40 -5.34 -9.63 8.82
C ARG A 40 -4.59 -9.20 10.08
N ILE A 41 -3.93 -8.05 10.02
CA ILE A 41 -3.27 -7.41 11.15
C ILE A 41 -4.23 -6.44 11.83
N GLY A 42 -5.00 -5.69 11.03
CA GLY A 42 -5.94 -4.71 11.54
C GLY A 42 -6.64 -3.90 10.45
N THR A 43 -7.22 -2.79 10.85
CA THR A 43 -7.82 -1.79 9.96
C THR A 43 -7.26 -0.43 10.31
N GLU A 44 -6.79 0.31 9.31
CA GLU A 44 -6.29 1.67 9.45
C GLU A 44 -7.34 2.63 8.87
N THR A 45 -7.85 3.55 9.69
CA THR A 45 -8.74 4.60 9.22
C THR A 45 -7.91 5.76 8.68
N ARG A 46 -7.95 5.99 7.36
CA ARG A 46 -7.32 7.15 6.71
C ARG A 46 -8.36 8.23 6.46
N GLY A 47 -8.24 9.33 7.21
CA GLY A 47 -9.17 10.45 7.14
C GLY A 47 -10.55 10.11 7.72
N SER A 48 -11.58 10.82 7.27
CA SER A 48 -12.93 10.70 7.81
C SER A 48 -13.74 9.50 7.29
N PHE A 49 -13.28 8.79 6.25
CA PHE A 49 -14.13 7.81 5.54
C PHE A 49 -13.45 6.56 4.98
N ALA A 50 -12.12 6.49 4.84
CA ALA A 50 -11.48 5.30 4.24
C ALA A 50 -10.95 4.37 5.33
N VAL A 51 -11.41 3.12 5.35
CA VAL A 51 -10.85 2.06 6.19
C VAL A 51 -10.03 1.15 5.29
N ALA A 52 -8.70 1.19 5.42
CA ALA A 52 -7.81 0.27 4.72
C ALA A 52 -7.59 -0.98 5.59
N ALA A 53 -7.71 -2.17 5.00
CA ALA A 53 -7.34 -3.39 5.70
C ALA A 53 -5.82 -3.53 5.72
N LEU A 54 -5.23 -3.59 6.91
CA LEU A 54 -3.82 -3.91 7.07
C LEU A 54 -3.70 -5.43 7.05
N LYS A 55 -3.15 -5.95 5.96
CA LYS A 55 -2.81 -7.38 5.82
C LYS A 55 -1.31 -7.57 6.01
N GLY A 56 -0.89 -8.80 6.24
CA GLY A 56 0.54 -9.11 6.24
C GLY A 56 0.83 -10.59 6.26
N LYS A 57 2.10 -10.92 6.06
CA LYS A 57 2.63 -12.28 6.24
C LYS A 57 3.89 -12.23 7.10
N ARG A 58 4.15 -13.33 7.80
CA ARG A 58 5.41 -13.57 8.51
C ARG A 58 6.28 -14.54 7.72
N LEU A 59 7.58 -14.32 7.77
CA LEU A 59 8.60 -15.22 7.28
C LEU A 59 9.45 -15.65 8.48
N ASP A 60 9.48 -16.95 8.77
CA ASP A 60 10.50 -17.56 9.63
C ASP A 60 11.60 -18.08 8.70
N ALA A 61 12.72 -17.37 8.64
CA ALA A 61 13.80 -17.62 7.70
C ALA A 61 15.12 -17.88 8.44
N VAL A 62 15.98 -18.68 7.83
CA VAL A 62 17.39 -18.79 8.21
C VAL A 62 18.20 -18.16 7.10
N VAL A 63 18.98 -17.15 7.45
CA VAL A 63 19.78 -16.35 6.53
C VAL A 63 21.25 -16.56 6.87
N ARG A 64 22.06 -16.82 5.85
CA ARG A 64 23.50 -17.00 5.94
C ARG A 64 24.21 -15.78 5.39
N PHE A 65 25.01 -15.13 6.22
CA PHE A 65 26.00 -14.16 5.76
C PHE A 65 27.30 -14.89 5.48
N GLN A 66 27.95 -14.54 4.38
CA GLN A 66 29.27 -15.00 4.01
C GLN A 66 30.18 -13.79 3.89
N ILE A 67 31.23 -13.77 4.72
CA ILE A 67 32.20 -12.70 4.80
C ILE A 67 33.56 -13.23 4.37
N TRP A 68 34.33 -12.36 3.73
CA TRP A 68 35.69 -12.60 3.28
C TRP A 68 36.64 -11.63 3.98
N GLY A 69 37.86 -12.10 4.25
CA GLY A 69 38.92 -11.30 4.86
C GLY A 69 40.30 -11.73 4.37
N SER A 70 41.29 -10.89 4.62
CA SER A 70 42.69 -11.13 4.25
C SER A 70 43.40 -12.10 5.19
N GLY A 71 42.83 -12.32 6.38
CA GLY A 71 43.35 -13.20 7.41
C GLY A 71 42.22 -13.76 8.29
N SER A 72 42.53 -14.77 9.10
CA SER A 72 41.59 -15.34 10.06
C SER A 72 41.09 -14.29 11.06
N ASP A 73 42.01 -13.47 11.58
CA ASP A 73 41.71 -12.46 12.61
C ASP A 73 40.90 -11.29 12.04
N ASP A 74 41.17 -10.91 10.80
CA ASP A 74 40.43 -9.92 10.04
C ASP A 74 38.98 -10.37 9.83
N THR A 75 38.80 -11.62 9.38
CA THR A 75 37.46 -12.19 9.16
C THR A 75 36.66 -12.29 10.47
N ASN A 76 37.31 -12.73 11.56
CA ASN A 76 36.69 -12.73 12.89
C ASN A 76 36.28 -11.33 13.36
N THR A 77 37.10 -10.32 13.07
CA THR A 77 36.80 -8.92 13.39
C THR A 77 35.60 -8.42 12.59
N LEU A 78 35.53 -8.73 11.30
CA LEU A 78 34.39 -8.36 10.44
C LEU A 78 33.09 -9.02 10.89
N ILE A 79 33.12 -10.31 11.26
CA ILE A 79 31.95 -11.02 11.81
C ILE A 79 31.51 -10.39 13.14
N ARG A 80 32.45 -10.08 14.04
CA ARG A 80 32.13 -9.39 15.30
C ARG A 80 31.48 -8.03 15.04
N ASN A 81 32.03 -7.23 14.12
CA ASN A 81 31.48 -5.94 13.75
C ASN A 81 30.06 -6.07 13.18
N LEU A 82 29.81 -7.07 12.32
CA LEU A 82 28.46 -7.37 11.82
C LEU A 82 27.49 -7.66 12.97
N GLN A 83 27.89 -8.53 13.92
CA GLN A 83 27.06 -8.85 15.08
C GLN A 83 26.77 -7.62 15.94
N GLU A 84 27.79 -6.79 16.19
CA GLU A 84 27.66 -5.53 16.94
C GLU A 84 26.71 -4.56 16.23
N SER A 85 26.83 -4.38 14.92
CA SER A 85 25.94 -3.52 14.13
C SER A 85 24.49 -4.01 14.14
N LEU A 86 24.26 -5.32 13.96
CA LEU A 86 22.90 -5.90 14.01
C LEU A 86 22.26 -5.75 15.40
N LEU A 87 23.06 -5.84 16.46
CA LEU A 87 22.58 -5.65 17.84
C LEU A 87 22.35 -4.17 18.16
N ALA A 88 23.23 -3.28 17.71
CA ALA A 88 23.09 -1.83 17.88
C ALA A 88 21.81 -1.31 17.19
N ASP A 89 21.54 -1.79 15.98
CA ASP A 89 20.40 -1.35 15.17
C ASP A 89 19.13 -2.15 15.40
N LYS A 90 19.05 -2.92 16.50
CA LYS A 90 17.87 -3.75 16.81
C LYS A 90 16.56 -2.97 16.74
N GLN A 91 16.52 -1.73 17.23
CA GLN A 91 15.30 -0.90 17.17
C GLN A 91 14.93 -0.51 15.74
N THR A 92 15.92 -0.15 14.92
CA THR A 92 15.75 0.16 13.50
C THR A 92 15.23 -1.06 12.74
N LEU A 93 15.83 -2.23 12.95
CA LEU A 93 15.39 -3.49 12.37
C LEU A 93 13.96 -3.84 12.79
N MET A 94 13.59 -3.62 14.05
CA MET A 94 12.21 -3.82 14.50
C MET A 94 11.21 -2.88 13.79
N ALA A 95 11.59 -1.64 13.51
CA ALA A 95 10.78 -0.70 12.74
C ALA A 95 10.60 -1.15 11.28
N GLU A 96 11.64 -1.76 10.69
CA GLU A 96 11.62 -2.35 9.34
C GLU A 96 10.87 -3.70 9.24
N GLY A 97 10.41 -4.26 10.37
CA GLY A 97 9.60 -5.47 10.42
C GLY A 97 10.31 -6.74 10.94
N PHE A 98 11.54 -6.64 11.43
CA PHE A 98 12.26 -7.76 12.04
C PHE A 98 11.79 -7.96 13.49
N LEU A 99 10.91 -8.95 13.71
CA LEU A 99 10.36 -9.27 15.03
C LEU A 99 11.33 -10.05 15.91
N ARG A 100 12.18 -10.88 15.30
CA ARG A 100 13.17 -11.70 15.99
C ARG A 100 14.39 -11.88 15.11
N LEU A 101 15.57 -11.74 15.70
CA LEU A 101 16.86 -12.05 15.08
C LEU A 101 17.70 -12.80 16.11
N ILE A 102 18.13 -14.01 15.77
CA ILE A 102 18.95 -14.87 16.63
C ILE A 102 20.07 -15.44 15.78
N ILE A 103 21.31 -15.27 16.22
CA ILE A 103 22.46 -15.94 15.62
C ILE A 103 22.42 -17.41 16.06
N THR A 104 22.38 -18.32 15.10
CA THR A 104 22.26 -19.76 15.36
C THR A 104 23.58 -20.49 15.23
N ASP A 105 24.37 -20.15 14.22
CA ASP A 105 25.63 -20.82 13.95
C ASP A 105 26.67 -19.82 13.42
N THR A 106 27.94 -20.09 13.67
CA THR A 106 29.05 -19.31 13.15
C THR A 106 30.17 -20.28 12.82
N SER A 107 30.54 -20.36 11.54
CA SER A 107 31.62 -21.25 11.11
C SER A 107 32.96 -20.73 11.62
N ILE A 108 33.94 -21.63 11.68
CA ILE A 108 35.34 -21.23 11.85
C ILE A 108 35.81 -20.58 10.54
N ALA A 109 36.74 -19.63 10.64
CA ALA A 109 37.37 -19.03 9.46
C ALA A 109 38.16 -20.10 8.70
N ASP A 110 37.85 -20.27 7.42
CA ASP A 110 38.48 -21.25 6.53
C ASP A 110 39.17 -20.56 5.36
N TYR A 111 40.38 -21.02 5.03
CA TYR A 111 41.17 -20.45 3.94
C TYR A 111 40.75 -21.07 2.61
N ASN A 112 40.29 -20.22 1.69
CA ASN A 112 39.94 -20.65 0.34
C ASN A 112 41.13 -20.39 -0.62
N PRO A 113 41.86 -21.44 -1.05
CA PRO A 113 43.01 -21.26 -1.93
C PRO A 113 42.65 -20.76 -3.33
N ALA A 114 41.42 -21.00 -3.81
CA ALA A 114 40.98 -20.52 -5.12
C ALA A 114 40.71 -19.01 -5.12
N ALA A 115 40.24 -18.47 -3.99
CA ALA A 115 40.02 -17.04 -3.81
C ALA A 115 41.22 -16.30 -3.21
N GLY A 116 42.19 -17.03 -2.64
CA GLY A 116 43.34 -16.44 -1.96
C GLY A 116 42.96 -15.70 -0.66
N SER A 117 41.81 -16.02 -0.08
CA SER A 117 41.20 -15.27 1.03
C SER A 117 40.60 -16.18 2.08
N TRP A 118 40.43 -15.65 3.29
CA TRP A 118 39.74 -16.33 4.37
C TRP A 118 38.24 -16.07 4.29
N SER A 119 37.44 -17.08 4.59
CA SER A 119 35.98 -16.99 4.56
C SER A 119 35.39 -17.45 5.88
N GLN A 120 34.32 -16.80 6.30
CA GLN A 120 33.55 -17.20 7.48
C GLN A 120 32.07 -16.97 7.21
N THR A 121 31.24 -17.85 7.74
CA THR A 121 29.80 -17.79 7.59
C THR A 121 29.12 -17.67 8.94
N ILE A 122 28.01 -16.94 8.97
CA ILE A 122 27.15 -16.80 10.14
C ILE A 122 25.70 -16.99 9.73
N ASP A 123 25.03 -17.90 10.42
CA ASP A 123 23.62 -18.21 10.21
C ASP A 123 22.77 -17.49 11.26
N CYS A 124 21.75 -16.79 10.78
CA CYS A 124 20.83 -16.01 11.59
C CYS A 124 19.39 -16.49 11.33
N LYS A 125 18.70 -16.91 12.40
CA LYS A 125 17.27 -17.16 12.38
C LYS A 125 16.50 -15.86 12.57
N ILE A 126 15.64 -15.55 11.61
CA ILE A 126 14.92 -14.28 11.49
C ILE A 126 13.43 -14.54 11.41
N LEU A 127 12.65 -13.85 12.25
CA LEU A 127 11.20 -13.71 12.08
C LEU A 127 10.91 -12.32 11.53
N TYR A 128 10.52 -12.24 10.27
CA TYR A 128 10.23 -10.99 9.57
C TYR A 128 8.73 -10.86 9.29
N GLU A 129 8.12 -9.73 9.63
CA GLU A 129 6.73 -9.41 9.33
C GLU A 129 6.65 -8.37 8.22
N PHE A 130 6.11 -8.77 7.07
CA PHE A 130 5.82 -7.84 6.00
C PHE A 130 4.38 -7.37 6.09
N ARG A 131 4.23 -6.05 6.11
CA ARG A 131 2.93 -5.37 6.12
C ARG A 131 2.56 -4.97 4.70
N LEU A 132 1.38 -5.41 4.27
CA LEU A 132 0.78 -5.01 3.01
C LEU A 132 -0.46 -4.17 3.33
N LEU A 133 -0.46 -2.94 2.83
CA LEU A 133 -1.67 -2.14 2.78
C LEU A 133 -2.48 -2.65 1.58
N ASP A 134 -3.59 -3.31 1.88
CA ASP A 134 -4.54 -3.69 0.85
C ASP A 134 -5.47 -2.50 0.59
N THR A 135 -5.24 -1.83 -0.54
CA THR A 135 -6.12 -0.77 -1.05
C THR A 135 -7.19 -1.29 -2.00
N ASP A 136 -7.11 -2.57 -2.40
CA ASP A 136 -8.08 -3.20 -3.29
C ASP A 136 -9.38 -3.54 -2.54
N GLY A 137 -9.29 -3.60 -1.19
CA GLY A 137 -10.40 -3.36 -0.29
C GLY A 137 -10.89 -1.90 -0.36
N ALA A 138 -11.20 -1.40 -1.55
CA ALA A 138 -12.08 -0.27 -1.73
C ALA A 138 -13.48 -0.71 -1.27
N GLU A 139 -13.68 -0.75 0.05
CA GLU A 139 -15.00 -0.65 0.64
C GLU A 139 -15.49 0.77 0.32
N SER A 140 -15.97 0.92 -0.91
CA SER A 140 -16.82 1.96 -1.48
C SER A 140 -16.82 3.26 -0.69
N LEU A 141 -16.08 4.25 -1.20
CA LEU A 141 -16.09 5.60 -0.68
C LEU A 141 -17.54 6.14 -0.68
N ILE A 142 -18.16 6.20 0.50
CA ILE A 142 -19.50 6.74 0.70
C ILE A 142 -19.41 8.27 0.63
N ALA A 143 -19.59 8.85 -0.55
CA ALA A 143 -19.69 10.30 -0.68
C ALA A 143 -21.12 10.77 -0.31
N ARG A 144 -21.24 11.57 0.75
CA ARG A 144 -22.49 12.29 1.08
C ARG A 144 -22.76 13.30 -0.05
N ILE A 145 -23.93 13.23 -0.68
CA ILE A 145 -24.39 14.26 -1.62
C ILE A 145 -25.34 15.20 -0.85
N PRO A 146 -24.90 16.38 -0.41
CA PRO A 146 -25.80 17.36 0.17
C PRO A 146 -26.70 17.93 -0.94
N ILE A 147 -28.01 17.73 -0.82
CA ILE A 147 -29.00 18.37 -1.68
C ILE A 147 -29.57 19.56 -0.91
N ASN A 148 -29.35 20.77 -1.44
CA ASN A 148 -29.99 21.97 -0.92
C ASN A 148 -31.31 22.20 -1.67
N ILE A 149 -32.43 21.89 -1.01
CA ILE A 149 -33.76 22.26 -1.50
C ILE A 149 -34.07 23.66 -0.99
N ASN A 150 -34.19 24.63 -1.89
CA ASN A 150 -34.64 25.97 -1.52
C ASN A 150 -36.17 25.99 -1.53
N SER A 151 -36.81 25.47 -0.48
CA SER A 151 -38.25 25.60 -0.28
C SER A 151 -38.58 27.03 0.21
N GLN A 152 -39.82 27.49 0.01
CA GLN A 152 -40.24 28.83 0.49
C GLN A 152 -40.16 29.01 2.02
N TYR A 153 -39.86 27.92 2.74
CA TYR A 153 -39.72 27.86 4.20
C TYR A 153 -38.27 27.63 4.66
N GLN A 154 -37.28 27.67 3.75
CA GLN A 154 -35.85 27.42 4.06
C GLN A 154 -35.58 26.06 4.75
N GLU A 155 -36.38 25.04 4.45
CA GLU A 155 -36.16 23.70 5.00
C GLU A 155 -35.06 22.97 4.25
N SER A 156 -33.95 22.68 4.93
CA SER A 156 -32.89 21.82 4.44
C SER A 156 -33.16 20.38 4.84
N THR A 157 -33.57 19.54 3.89
CA THR A 157 -33.68 18.09 4.11
C THR A 157 -32.48 17.38 3.48
N VAL A 158 -31.84 16.51 4.27
CA VAL A 158 -30.79 15.60 3.78
C VAL A 158 -31.46 14.26 3.45
N GLU A 159 -31.79 14.06 2.19
CA GLU A 159 -32.25 12.75 1.73
C GLU A 159 -31.06 11.79 1.66
N THR A 160 -31.14 10.72 2.46
CA THR A 160 -30.12 9.66 2.54
C THR A 160 -30.66 8.37 1.92
N ASP A 161 -31.42 8.47 0.83
CA ASP A 161 -32.02 7.28 0.24
C ASP A 161 -30.96 6.47 -0.53
N LYS A 162 -30.70 5.29 0.03
CA LYS A 162 -29.98 4.12 -0.51
C LYS A 162 -28.71 4.44 -1.31
N MET A 163 -27.63 4.50 -0.56
CA MET A 163 -26.24 4.38 -1.03
C MET A 163 -26.08 3.11 -1.90
N VAL A 164 -25.79 3.25 -3.19
CA VAL A 164 -25.52 2.11 -4.09
C VAL A 164 -24.33 2.40 -5.00
N ARG A 165 -23.61 1.33 -5.37
CA ARG A 165 -22.50 1.33 -6.34
C ARG A 165 -22.93 1.88 -7.71
N TRP A 166 -22.12 2.75 -8.30
CA TRP A 166 -22.43 3.43 -9.58
C TRP A 166 -22.54 2.49 -10.78
N ASP A 167 -21.90 1.32 -10.70
CA ASP A 167 -21.87 0.28 -11.73
C ASP A 167 -22.96 -0.80 -11.55
N ASN A 168 -23.81 -0.66 -10.52
CA ASN A 168 -24.92 -1.58 -10.33
C ASN A 168 -26.05 -1.24 -11.31
N LEU A 169 -26.23 -2.07 -12.34
CA LEU A 169 -27.27 -1.92 -13.36
C LEU A 169 -28.71 -2.07 -12.81
N PHE A 170 -28.87 -2.49 -11.55
CA PHE A 170 -30.15 -2.65 -10.86
C PHE A 170 -30.43 -1.52 -9.85
N VAL A 171 -29.74 -0.37 -9.96
CA VAL A 171 -29.96 0.78 -9.07
C VAL A 171 -31.38 1.34 -9.26
N PRO A 172 -32.15 1.55 -8.17
CA PRO A 172 -33.43 2.24 -8.24
C PRO A 172 -33.24 3.67 -8.76
N THR A 173 -34.13 4.12 -9.64
CA THR A 173 -34.09 5.50 -10.15
C THR A 173 -34.29 6.50 -9.00
N LEU A 174 -33.45 7.54 -8.91
CA LEU A 174 -33.70 8.67 -8.02
C LEU A 174 -34.95 9.40 -8.52
N VAL A 175 -36.06 9.29 -7.79
CA VAL A 175 -37.32 9.96 -8.12
C VAL A 175 -37.44 11.23 -7.31
N LEU A 176 -37.47 12.38 -7.99
CA LEU A 176 -37.78 13.67 -7.37
C LEU A 176 -39.27 13.97 -7.57
N HIS A 177 -39.99 14.22 -6.48
CA HIS A 177 -41.38 14.67 -6.53
C HIS A 177 -41.46 16.19 -6.30
N GLY A 178 -42.26 16.87 -7.14
CA GLY A 178 -42.50 18.31 -7.02
C GLY A 178 -41.48 19.19 -7.76
N ARG A 179 -41.55 20.51 -7.52
CA ARG A 179 -40.61 21.49 -8.10
C ARG A 179 -39.30 21.43 -7.32
N ALA A 180 -38.25 20.90 -7.94
CA ALA A 180 -36.90 20.85 -7.38
C ALA A 180 -35.90 21.51 -8.34
N GLN A 181 -34.99 22.31 -7.79
CA GLN A 181 -33.85 22.84 -8.53
C GLN A 181 -32.61 22.00 -8.22
N ILE A 182 -32.10 21.28 -9.21
CA ILE A 182 -30.83 20.56 -9.10
C ILE A 182 -29.72 21.56 -9.43
N LYS A 183 -29.02 22.05 -8.40
CA LYS A 183 -27.93 23.01 -8.59
C LYS A 183 -26.63 22.35 -9.04
N ARG A 184 -26.36 21.13 -8.56
CA ARG A 184 -25.11 20.42 -8.83
C ARG A 184 -25.33 18.91 -8.74
N ILE A 185 -24.76 18.18 -9.69
CA ILE A 185 -24.56 16.74 -9.61
C ILE A 185 -23.05 16.53 -9.51
N SER A 186 -22.59 15.85 -8.47
CA SER A 186 -21.16 15.51 -8.34
C SER A 186 -21.04 13.99 -8.25
N ALA A 187 -20.20 13.42 -9.08
CA ALA A 187 -19.77 12.03 -8.95
C ALA A 187 -18.33 12.04 -8.45
N LEU A 188 -18.05 11.26 -7.40
CA LEU A 188 -16.69 11.01 -6.96
C LEU A 188 -16.31 9.61 -7.42
N ALA A 189 -15.34 9.49 -8.31
CA ALA A 189 -14.81 8.22 -8.77
C ALA A 189 -13.33 8.12 -8.43
N PHE A 190 -12.92 7.02 -7.79
CA PHE A 190 -11.52 6.65 -7.66
C PHE A 190 -11.21 5.58 -8.70
N ILE A 191 -10.47 5.94 -9.75
CA ILE A 191 -10.20 5.04 -10.87
C ILE A 191 -8.69 5.02 -11.11
N PRO A 192 -8.00 3.91 -10.78
CA PRO A 192 -6.65 3.68 -11.27
C PRO A 192 -6.76 3.26 -12.74
N GLY A 193 -6.89 4.23 -13.65
CA GLY A 193 -7.10 3.96 -15.07
C GLY A 193 -7.71 5.13 -15.84
N LEU A 194 -8.23 4.84 -17.03
CA LEU A 194 -8.88 5.83 -17.90
C LEU A 194 -10.12 6.43 -17.23
N ILE A 195 -10.24 7.75 -17.35
CA ILE A 195 -11.40 8.51 -16.86
C ILE A 195 -12.67 7.89 -17.47
N PRO A 196 -13.70 7.60 -16.66
CA PRO A 196 -14.92 7.02 -17.15
C PRO A 196 -15.59 8.04 -18.08
N SER A 197 -15.86 7.61 -19.30
CA SER A 197 -16.60 8.38 -20.28
C SER A 197 -18.00 7.79 -20.42
N GLY A 198 -19.01 8.65 -20.48
CA GLY A 198 -20.41 8.26 -20.54
C GLY A 198 -21.32 9.47 -20.40
N SER A 199 -22.55 9.35 -20.88
CA SER A 199 -23.56 10.39 -20.74
C SER A 199 -24.54 10.02 -19.62
N ILE A 200 -24.88 11.00 -18.79
CA ILE A 200 -25.96 10.88 -17.80
C ILE A 200 -27.25 11.29 -18.50
N THR A 201 -28.22 10.40 -18.56
CA THR A 201 -29.55 10.72 -19.10
C THR A 201 -30.48 11.15 -17.97
N LEU A 202 -30.80 12.43 -17.91
CA LEU A 202 -31.86 12.94 -17.03
C LEU A 202 -33.20 12.78 -17.76
N LYS A 203 -34.00 11.78 -17.35
CA LYS A 203 -35.34 11.58 -17.89
C LYS A 203 -36.37 12.23 -16.98
N ARG A 204 -37.06 13.25 -17.50
CA ARG A 204 -38.23 13.86 -16.84
C ARG A 204 -39.45 12.98 -17.10
N THR A 205 -40.03 12.40 -16.06
CA THR A 205 -41.15 11.42 -16.18
C THR A 205 -42.50 11.98 -15.76
N PHE A 206 -42.67 13.30 -15.67
CA PHE A 206 -43.97 13.91 -15.33
C PHE A 206 -44.78 14.28 -16.58
N ASP A 207 -45.99 13.74 -16.67
CA ASP A 207 -47.00 14.03 -17.68
C ASP A 207 -47.59 15.43 -17.45
N GLY A 208 -47.15 16.42 -18.23
CA GLY A 208 -47.65 17.80 -18.15
C GLY A 208 -46.56 18.87 -18.28
N ALA A 209 -45.29 18.48 -18.36
CA ALA A 209 -44.20 19.36 -18.71
C ALA A 209 -44.09 19.55 -20.23
N VAL A 210 -44.04 20.79 -20.71
CA VAL A 210 -43.79 21.11 -22.12
C VAL A 210 -42.36 21.63 -22.27
N GLY A 211 -41.59 21.07 -23.21
CA GLY A 211 -40.21 21.48 -23.52
C GLY A 211 -39.11 20.64 -22.87
N GLU A 212 -37.90 20.70 -23.43
CA GLU A 212 -36.70 20.03 -22.90
C GLU A 212 -36.28 20.62 -21.54
N PRO A 213 -35.53 19.86 -20.71
CA PRO A 213 -34.91 20.41 -19.51
C PRO A 213 -34.04 21.62 -19.85
N PHE A 214 -34.28 22.76 -19.20
CA PHE A 214 -33.44 23.94 -19.39
C PHE A 214 -32.16 23.81 -18.57
N TYR A 215 -31.01 23.72 -19.23
CA TYR A 215 -29.70 23.67 -18.59
C TYR A 215 -29.16 25.09 -18.38
N LEU A 216 -28.84 25.46 -17.13
CA LEU A 216 -28.03 26.64 -16.85
C LEU A 216 -26.56 26.23 -16.94
N TRP A 217 -25.86 26.82 -17.92
CA TRP A 217 -24.48 26.54 -18.27
C TRP A 217 -23.60 27.26 -17.26
N ASP A 218 -23.22 26.57 -16.18
CA ASP A 218 -22.08 27.01 -15.38
C ASP A 218 -21.33 25.79 -14.83
N PHE A 219 -20.64 25.10 -15.73
CA PHE A 219 -19.65 24.09 -15.38
C PHE A 219 -18.26 24.73 -15.48
N SER A 220 -17.93 25.55 -14.49
CA SER A 220 -16.54 25.93 -14.27
C SER A 220 -15.79 24.70 -13.76
N CYS A 221 -14.86 24.22 -14.58
CA CYS A 221 -13.93 23.14 -14.29
C CYS A 221 -13.22 23.40 -12.95
N ILE A 222 -13.42 22.54 -11.96
CA ILE A 222 -12.58 22.47 -10.75
C ILE A 222 -12.00 21.06 -10.67
N PHE A 223 -11.13 20.74 -11.62
CA PHE A 223 -9.96 19.89 -11.38
C PHE A 223 -8.82 20.50 -12.17
N GLY A 224 -7.73 20.83 -11.47
CA GLY A 224 -6.59 21.52 -12.05
C GLY A 224 -5.88 20.70 -13.12
N CYS A 225 -5.29 21.47 -14.05
CA CYS A 225 -4.29 21.12 -15.05
C CYS A 225 -4.76 20.62 -16.44
N ASN A 226 -4.69 21.57 -17.39
CA ASN A 226 -4.32 21.44 -18.81
C ASN A 226 -4.99 20.32 -19.63
N GLN A 227 -6.09 20.64 -20.30
CA GLN A 227 -6.11 20.91 -21.75
C GLN A 227 -7.55 21.20 -22.24
N ARG A 228 -7.63 22.01 -23.30
CA ARG A 228 -8.80 22.60 -23.95
C ARG A 228 -10.01 21.66 -24.11
N CYS A 229 -11.13 21.99 -23.47
CA CYS A 229 -12.45 21.55 -23.93
C CYS A 229 -12.84 22.38 -25.17
N ARG A 230 -12.83 21.75 -26.34
CA ARG A 230 -13.64 22.16 -27.50
C ARG A 230 -14.55 21.00 -27.85
N CYS A 231 -15.84 21.26 -28.00
CA CYS A 231 -16.74 20.38 -28.73
C CYS A 231 -17.59 21.21 -29.69
N ASN A 232 -17.67 20.73 -30.94
CA ASN A 232 -18.77 21.02 -31.86
C ASN A 232 -20.06 20.34 -31.36
#